data_AF-A0A496LPU6-F1
#
_entry.id   AF-A0A496LPU6-F1
#
_cell.length_a   1.000
_cell.length_b   1.000
_cell.length_c   1.000
_cell.angle_alpha   90.00
_cell.angle_beta   90.00
_cell.angle_gamma   90.00
#
_symmetry.space_group_name_H-M   'P 1'
#
loop_
_entity.id
_entity.type
_entity.pdbx_description
1 polymer ?
#
loop_
_entity_poly.entity_id
_entity_poly.type
_entity_poly.pdbx_seq_one_letter_code
_entity_poly.pdbx_strand_id
1 'polypeptide(L)'
;MYGISETDKLFLKTKLENQKKFLDSNFFMVNGEYVPYSNFYFSSWHNSNRYIAELNNRVASLNDYAQSQGLCIFAVFTLPSEYHKQKLITLKNGKKKLVYNKKYIDDEDHSVSAGASKLQALVRSIMNSLHFRSLSQNQRCYITTKEPHLD
;
A
#
# COMPACT_ATOMS: atom_id res chain seq x y z
N MET A 1 2.90 3.90 -12.72
CA MET A 1 1.99 2.99 -13.47
C MET A 1 2.74 2.46 -14.67
N TYR A 2 3.12 1.17 -14.67
CA TYR A 2 3.85 0.53 -15.77
C TYR A 2 2.86 -0.25 -16.64
N GLY A 3 3.09 -0.31 -17.96
CA GLY A 3 2.16 -0.92 -18.94
C GLY A 3 1.03 -0.01 -19.41
N ILE A 4 1.21 1.31 -19.27
CA ILE A 4 0.19 2.34 -19.54
C ILE A 4 0.84 3.41 -20.43
N SER A 5 0.22 3.73 -21.57
CA SER A 5 0.76 4.75 -22.49
C SER A 5 0.77 6.14 -21.83
N GLU A 6 1.55 7.09 -22.36
CA GLU A 6 1.52 8.47 -21.84
C GLU A 6 0.13 9.11 -21.95
N THR A 7 -0.61 8.78 -23.01
CA THR A 7 -2.00 9.17 -23.19
C THR A 7 -2.91 8.59 -22.10
N ASP A 8 -2.75 7.31 -21.77
CA ASP A 8 -3.53 6.68 -20.71
C ASP A 8 -3.15 7.25 -19.33
N LYS A 9 -1.88 7.56 -19.09
CA LYS A 9 -1.44 8.23 -17.84
C LYS A 9 -2.10 9.58 -17.68
N LEU A 10 -2.13 10.40 -18.74
CA LEU A 10 -2.79 11.71 -18.72
C LEU A 10 -4.29 11.53 -18.45
N PHE A 11 -4.95 10.63 -19.18
CA PHE A 11 -6.37 10.33 -18.99
C PHE A 11 -6.69 9.89 -17.55
N LEU A 12 -5.92 8.94 -17.01
CA LEU A 12 -6.10 8.44 -15.65
C LEU A 12 -5.85 9.53 -14.61
N LYS A 13 -4.83 10.37 -14.80
CA LYS A 13 -4.56 11.51 -13.92
C LYS A 13 -5.72 12.49 -13.93
N THR A 14 -6.21 12.89 -15.11
CA THR A 14 -7.36 13.79 -15.23
C THR A 14 -8.61 13.18 -14.61
N LYS A 15 -8.85 11.87 -14.78
CA LYS A 15 -9.97 11.17 -14.16
C LYS A 15 -9.89 11.23 -12.63
N LEU A 16 -8.72 10.93 -12.06
CA LEU A 16 -8.50 11.00 -10.60
C LEU A 16 -8.63 12.42 -10.06
N GLU A 17 -8.14 13.43 -10.80
CA GLU A 17 -8.29 14.84 -10.42
C GLU A 17 -9.75 15.28 -10.44
N ASN A 18 -10.53 14.86 -11.43
CA ASN A 18 -11.96 15.16 -11.50
C ASN A 18 -12.74 14.47 -10.39
N GLN A 19 -12.40 13.21 -10.06
CA GLN A 19 -12.97 12.51 -8.92
C GLN A 19 -12.66 13.24 -7.61
N LYS A 20 -11.41 13.68 -7.41
CA LYS A 20 -11.02 14.48 -6.24
C LYS A 20 -11.80 15.78 -6.15
N LYS A 21 -11.88 16.55 -7.24
CA LYS A 21 -12.66 17.80 -7.30
C LYS A 21 -14.12 17.56 -6.94
N PHE A 22 -14.73 16.48 -7.44
CA PHE A 22 -16.09 16.13 -7.09
C PHE A 22 -16.23 15.84 -5.59
N LEU A 23 -15.34 15.03 -5.02
CA LEU A 23 -15.38 14.68 -3.59
C LEU A 23 -15.15 15.89 -2.66
N ASP A 24 -14.32 16.85 -3.09
CA ASP A 24 -14.03 18.07 -2.31
C ASP A 24 -15.11 19.15 -2.46
N SER A 25 -15.86 19.15 -3.56
CA SER A 25 -16.90 20.15 -3.86
C SER A 25 -18.31 19.72 -3.41
N ASN A 26 -18.47 18.49 -2.92
CA ASN A 26 -19.75 17.97 -2.43
C ASN A 26 -19.64 17.61 -0.95
N PHE A 27 -20.71 17.87 -0.19
CA PHE A 27 -20.70 17.86 1.26
C PHE A 27 -21.89 17.10 1.84
N PHE A 28 -21.66 16.43 2.97
CA PHE A 28 -22.71 15.98 3.87
C PHE A 28 -22.89 17.00 4.99
N MET A 29 -24.13 17.24 5.39
CA MET A 29 -24.41 17.98 6.61
C MET A 29 -24.50 16.97 7.76
N VAL A 30 -23.53 17.01 8.68
CA VAL A 30 -23.49 16.14 9.86
C VAL A 30 -23.42 17.03 11.08
N ASN A 31 -24.39 16.90 11.99
CA ASN A 31 -24.44 17.67 13.24
C ASN A 31 -24.34 19.21 13.05
N GLY A 32 -24.87 19.73 11.93
CA GLY A 32 -24.83 21.16 11.61
C GLY A 32 -23.55 21.65 10.92
N GLU A 33 -22.57 20.77 10.71
CA GLU A 33 -21.35 21.08 9.96
C GLU A 33 -21.37 20.47 8.56
N TYR A 34 -20.81 21.20 7.58
CA TYR A 34 -20.61 20.69 6.22
C TYR A 34 -19.28 19.95 6.14
N VAL A 35 -19.34 18.64 5.93
CA VAL A 35 -18.18 17.77 5.82
C VAL A 35 -18.04 17.28 4.37
N PRO A 36 -16.91 17.51 3.69
CA PRO A 36 -16.74 17.09 2.30
C PRO A 36 -16.75 15.57 2.17
N TYR A 37 -17.20 15.07 1.01
CA TYR A 37 -17.23 13.63 0.72
C TYR A 37 -15.83 13.01 0.76
N SER A 38 -14.79 13.77 0.41
CA SER A 38 -13.40 13.34 0.46
C SER A 38 -12.95 12.88 1.84
N ASN A 39 -13.56 13.40 2.91
CA ASN A 39 -13.27 12.93 4.26
C ASN A 39 -13.67 11.48 4.47
N PHE A 40 -14.71 10.98 3.80
CA PHE A 40 -15.23 9.61 3.95
C PHE A 40 -14.67 8.63 2.92
N TYR A 41 -14.01 9.13 1.88
CA TYR A 41 -13.56 8.30 0.77
C TYR A 41 -12.28 7.52 1.11
N PHE A 42 -12.35 6.18 1.06
CA PHE A 42 -11.23 5.30 1.36
C PHE A 42 -10.40 5.03 0.10
N SER A 43 -9.35 5.81 -0.11
CA SER A 43 -8.41 5.62 -1.21
C SER A 43 -7.07 6.22 -0.86
N SER A 44 -5.98 5.48 -1.11
CA SER A 44 -4.60 5.97 -0.96
C SER A 44 -4.30 7.20 -1.81
N TRP A 45 -5.01 7.39 -2.93
CA TRP A 45 -4.83 8.54 -3.80
C TRP A 45 -5.60 9.79 -3.34
N HIS A 46 -6.86 9.61 -2.94
CA HIS A 46 -7.74 10.74 -2.63
C HIS A 46 -7.64 11.17 -1.16
N ASN A 47 -7.41 10.23 -0.25
CA ASN A 47 -7.26 10.46 1.18
C ASN A 47 -6.22 9.49 1.78
N SER A 48 -4.96 9.73 1.43
CA SER A 48 -3.82 8.90 1.85
C SER A 48 -3.70 8.79 3.38
N ASN A 49 -3.96 9.88 4.11
CA ASN A 49 -3.86 9.91 5.57
C ASN A 49 -4.88 8.97 6.22
N ARG A 50 -6.15 9.02 5.78
CA ARG A 50 -7.19 8.12 6.28
C ARG A 50 -6.89 6.66 5.91
N TYR A 51 -6.44 6.43 4.67
CA TYR A 51 -6.02 5.10 4.22
C TYR A 51 -4.93 4.50 5.12
N ILE A 52 -3.86 5.26 5.39
CA ILE A 52 -2.76 4.82 6.26
C ILE A 52 -3.24 4.61 7.70
N ALA A 53 -4.04 5.54 8.24
CA ALA A 53 -4.58 5.43 9.59
C ALA A 53 -5.42 4.16 9.76
N GLU A 54 -6.27 3.85 8.79
CA GLU A 54 -7.09 2.63 8.83
C GLU A 54 -6.25 1.36 8.65
N LEU A 55 -5.24 1.38 7.78
CA LEU A 55 -4.33 0.25 7.64
C LEU A 55 -3.59 -0.03 8.96
N ASN A 56 -3.09 1.02 9.62
CA ASN A 56 -2.45 0.93 10.92
C ASN A 56 -3.41 0.40 11.98
N ASN A 57 -4.65 0.89 12.01
CA ASN A 57 -5.68 0.38 12.92
C ASN A 57 -5.97 -1.10 12.68
N ARG A 58 -6.10 -1.53 11.42
CA ARG A 58 -6.29 -2.96 11.09
C ARG A 58 -5.11 -3.80 11.56
N VAL A 59 -3.87 -3.34 11.34
CA VAL A 59 -2.67 -4.03 11.83
C VAL A 59 -2.65 -4.10 13.35
N ALA A 60 -2.98 -3.01 14.05
CA ALA A 60 -3.07 -2.98 15.52
C ALA A 60 -4.13 -3.96 16.04
N SER A 61 -5.34 -3.95 15.47
CA SER A 61 -6.40 -4.89 15.89
C SER A 61 -6.02 -6.36 15.62
N LEU A 62 -5.35 -6.65 14.51
CA LEU A 62 -4.82 -7.99 14.22
C LEU A 62 -3.73 -8.39 15.23
N ASN A 63 -2.91 -7.44 15.66
CA ASN A 63 -1.87 -7.66 16.67
C ASN A 63 -2.48 -7.99 18.03
N ASP A 64 -3.44 -7.19 18.48
CA ASP A 64 -4.11 -7.40 19.76
C ASP A 64 -4.85 -8.74 19.76
N TYR A 65 -5.52 -9.07 18.65
CA TYR A 65 -6.16 -10.38 18.47
C TYR A 65 -5.13 -11.52 18.52
N ALA A 66 -4.05 -11.44 17.76
CA ALA A 66 -3.00 -12.46 17.75
C ALA A 66 -2.39 -12.66 19.16
N GLN A 67 -2.07 -11.58 19.86
CA GLN A 67 -1.54 -11.63 21.23
C GLN A 67 -2.53 -12.29 22.19
N SER A 68 -3.83 -12.00 22.08
CA SER A 68 -4.88 -12.64 22.90
C SER A 68 -4.94 -14.17 22.71
N GLN A 69 -4.47 -14.66 21.56
CA GLN A 69 -4.41 -16.09 21.22
C GLN A 69 -3.02 -16.69 21.44
N GLY A 70 -2.06 -15.94 22.01
CA GLY A 70 -0.68 -16.39 22.17
C GLY A 70 0.09 -16.53 20.84
N LEU A 71 -0.37 -15.88 19.78
CA LEU A 71 0.21 -15.91 18.44
C LEU A 71 1.11 -14.68 18.20
N CYS A 72 2.13 -14.84 17.35
CA CYS A 72 3.03 -13.77 16.93
C CYS A 72 2.69 -13.30 15.50
N ILE A 73 2.75 -11.99 15.24
CA ILE A 73 2.58 -11.45 13.89
C ILE A 73 3.78 -11.79 13.01
N PHE A 74 3.49 -12.27 11.79
CA PHE A 74 4.49 -12.58 10.76
C PHE A 74 4.81 -11.40 9.83
N ALA A 75 6.03 -11.48 9.30
CA ALA A 75 6.82 -10.43 8.67
C ALA A 75 6.18 -9.64 7.52
N VAL A 76 6.68 -8.40 7.35
CA VAL A 76 6.51 -7.62 6.12
C VAL A 76 7.45 -8.18 5.06
N PHE A 77 6.91 -8.65 3.94
CA PHE A 77 7.70 -9.05 2.78
C PHE A 77 7.98 -7.83 1.91
N THR A 78 9.26 -7.48 1.80
CA THR A 78 9.74 -6.49 0.83
C THR A 78 10.45 -7.19 -0.32
N LEU A 79 10.48 -6.54 -1.47
CA LEU A 79 11.26 -7.03 -2.60
C LEU A 79 12.76 -6.98 -2.29
N PRO A 80 13.56 -7.88 -2.88
CA PRO A 80 15.02 -7.80 -2.86
C PRO A 80 15.57 -6.47 -3.40
N SER A 81 16.82 -6.16 -3.06
CA SER A 81 17.50 -4.91 -3.45
C SER A 81 17.49 -4.66 -4.97
N GLU A 82 17.41 -5.69 -5.80
CA GLU A 82 17.43 -5.55 -7.27
C GLU A 82 16.21 -4.79 -7.82
N TYR A 83 15.10 -4.77 -7.07
CA TYR A 83 13.84 -4.13 -7.47
C TYR A 83 13.74 -2.64 -7.08
N HIS A 84 14.68 -2.12 -6.28
CA HIS A 84 14.55 -0.80 -5.68
C HIS A 84 15.38 0.24 -6.43
N LYS A 85 14.70 1.21 -7.06
CA LYS A 85 15.33 2.37 -7.70
C LYS A 85 16.12 3.22 -6.71
N GLN A 86 17.03 4.04 -7.23
CA GLN A 86 17.72 5.07 -6.44
C GLN A 86 16.72 5.95 -5.70
N LYS A 87 17.04 6.27 -4.44
CA LYS A 87 16.16 7.07 -3.57
C LYS A 87 16.82 8.37 -3.18
N LEU A 88 16.03 9.43 -3.18
CA LEU A 88 16.42 10.71 -2.60
C LEU A 88 16.06 10.70 -1.11
N ILE A 89 17.04 10.82 -0.22
CA ILE A 89 16.82 10.83 1.23
C ILE A 89 17.03 12.25 1.78
N THR A 90 16.19 12.66 2.74
CA THR A 90 16.40 13.89 3.50
C THR A 90 17.23 13.56 4.73
N LEU A 91 18.41 14.17 4.84
CA LEU A 91 19.30 14.04 5.99
C LEU A 91 18.76 14.84 7.18
N LYS A 92 19.24 14.56 8.39
CA LYS A 92 18.82 15.26 9.63
C LYS A 92 18.99 16.79 9.57
N ASN A 93 19.88 17.28 8.71
CA ASN A 93 20.14 18.70 8.48
C ASN A 93 19.30 19.31 7.35
N GLY A 94 18.26 18.61 6.87
CA GLY A 94 17.37 19.04 5.80
C GLY A 94 17.95 18.89 4.39
N LYS A 95 19.23 18.53 4.22
CA LYS A 95 19.83 18.35 2.89
C LYS A 95 19.32 17.07 2.24
N LYS A 96 18.97 17.16 0.97
CA LYS A 96 18.59 16.00 0.13
C LYS A 96 19.85 15.34 -0.43
N LYS A 97 20.01 14.03 -0.21
CA LYS A 97 21.12 13.22 -0.76
C LYS A 97 20.54 12.12 -1.63
N LEU A 98 21.08 11.97 -2.84
CA LEU A 98 20.77 10.83 -3.69
C LEU A 98 21.56 9.61 -3.20
N VAL A 99 20.87 8.50 -2.94
CA VAL A 99 21.48 7.22 -2.57
C VAL A 99 21.36 6.28 -3.75
N TYR A 100 22.49 5.98 -4.37
CA TYR A 100 22.57 5.08 -5.51
C TYR A 100 22.52 3.62 -5.05
N ASN A 101 21.62 2.84 -5.63
CA ASN A 101 21.56 1.40 -5.42
C ASN A 101 22.29 0.69 -6.58
N LYS A 102 23.53 0.25 -6.33
CA LYS A 102 24.34 -0.46 -7.34
C LYS A 102 23.73 -1.81 -7.79
N LYS A 103 22.79 -2.35 -7.02
CA LYS A 103 22.15 -3.63 -7.32
C LYS A 103 20.87 -3.49 -8.14
N TYR A 104 20.39 -2.27 -8.38
CA TYR A 104 19.16 -2.05 -9.14
C TYR A 104 19.31 -2.57 -10.57
N ILE A 105 18.33 -3.36 -11.03
CA ILE A 105 18.26 -3.90 -12.38
C ILE A 105 17.08 -3.23 -13.09
N ASP A 106 17.34 -2.59 -14.23
CA ASP A 106 16.33 -1.89 -15.02
C ASP A 106 15.91 -2.74 -16.23
N ASP A 107 15.13 -3.79 -15.97
CA ASP A 107 14.55 -4.68 -16.99
C ASP A 107 13.05 -4.94 -16.73
N GLU A 108 12.38 -5.66 -17.64
CA GLU A 108 10.96 -5.99 -17.47
C GLU A 108 10.69 -6.96 -16.30
N ASP A 109 11.64 -7.86 -16.00
CA ASP A 109 11.58 -8.88 -14.95
C ASP A 109 11.77 -8.31 -13.52
N HIS A 110 12.31 -7.10 -13.43
CA HIS A 110 12.51 -6.30 -12.21
C HIS A 110 11.61 -5.07 -12.17
N SER A 111 10.63 -4.99 -13.08
CA SER A 111 9.57 -4.00 -13.03
C SER A 111 8.71 -4.12 -11.75
N VAL A 112 7.99 -3.05 -11.41
CA VAL A 112 7.06 -3.06 -10.26
C VAL A 112 5.98 -4.14 -10.43
N SER A 113 5.54 -4.41 -11.66
CA SER A 113 4.56 -5.46 -11.95
C SER A 113 5.14 -6.86 -11.68
N ALA A 114 6.36 -7.10 -12.13
CA ALA A 114 7.06 -8.36 -11.89
C ALA A 114 7.34 -8.56 -10.38
N GLY A 115 7.75 -7.50 -9.68
CA GLY A 115 7.91 -7.51 -8.22
C GLY A 115 6.61 -7.82 -7.48
N ALA A 116 5.51 -7.16 -7.82
CA ALA A 116 4.20 -7.44 -7.24
C ALA A 116 3.76 -8.90 -7.46
N SER A 117 4.08 -9.45 -8.64
CA SER A 117 3.82 -10.85 -8.98
C SER A 117 4.65 -11.82 -8.13
N LYS A 118 5.94 -11.53 -7.92
CA LYS A 118 6.82 -12.32 -7.03
C LYS A 118 6.34 -12.31 -5.57
N LEU A 119 5.98 -11.13 -5.03
CA LEU A 119 5.43 -11.04 -3.68
C LEU A 119 4.12 -11.82 -3.55
N GLN A 120 3.25 -11.77 -4.55
CA GLN A 120 2.01 -12.54 -4.54
C GLN A 120 2.26 -14.05 -4.59
N ALA A 121 3.24 -14.51 -5.36
CA ALA A 121 3.62 -15.92 -5.40
C ALA A 121 4.12 -16.41 -4.03
N LEU A 122 4.94 -15.60 -3.33
CA LEU A 122 5.40 -15.88 -1.98
C LEU A 122 4.23 -15.99 -0.99
N VAL A 123 3.33 -15.00 -0.99
CA VAL A 123 2.14 -15.01 -0.13
C VAL A 123 1.29 -16.24 -0.41
N ARG A 124 1.02 -16.56 -1.68
CA ARG A 124 0.27 -17.77 -2.05
C ARG A 124 0.94 -19.04 -1.54
N SER A 125 2.27 -19.13 -1.60
CA SER A 125 3.02 -20.27 -1.09
C SER A 125 2.79 -20.46 0.42
N ILE A 126 2.88 -19.38 1.20
CA ILE A 126 2.63 -19.40 2.65
C ILE A 126 1.19 -19.83 2.95
N MET A 127 0.22 -19.22 2.26
CA MET A 127 -1.20 -19.52 2.42
C MET A 127 -1.55 -20.97 2.03
N ASN A 128 -0.77 -21.56 1.12
CA ASN A 128 -0.91 -22.95 0.69
C ASN A 128 -0.10 -23.95 1.51
N SER A 129 0.72 -23.49 2.46
CA SER A 129 1.48 -24.38 3.34
C SER A 129 0.55 -25.25 4.19
N LEU A 130 1.01 -26.46 4.55
CA LEU A 130 0.28 -27.37 5.43
C LEU A 130 -0.05 -26.70 6.77
N HIS A 131 0.89 -25.93 7.32
CA HIS A 131 0.75 -25.21 8.58
C HIS A 131 -0.37 -24.16 8.54
N PHE A 132 -0.48 -23.39 7.44
CA PHE A 132 -1.56 -22.41 7.32
C PHE A 132 -2.91 -23.08 7.08
N ARG A 133 -2.94 -24.14 6.26
CA ARG A 133 -4.17 -24.89 5.95
C ARG A 133 -4.72 -25.66 7.15
N SER A 134 -3.86 -26.10 8.07
CA SER A 134 -4.28 -26.78 9.31
C SER A 134 -4.97 -25.85 10.31
N LEU A 135 -4.85 -24.53 10.16
CA LEU A 135 -5.55 -23.57 11.00
C LEU A 135 -7.04 -23.51 10.63
N SER A 136 -7.90 -23.49 11.65
CA SER A 136 -9.34 -23.20 11.46
C SER A 136 -9.54 -21.76 10.98
N GLN A 137 -10.70 -21.46 10.38
CA GLN A 137 -10.97 -20.15 9.80
C GLN A 137 -10.78 -19.00 10.81
N ASN A 138 -11.18 -19.21 12.07
CA ASN A 138 -11.08 -18.20 13.13
C ASN A 138 -9.65 -17.99 13.64
N GLN A 139 -8.73 -18.92 13.35
CA GLN A 139 -7.32 -18.82 13.71
C GLN A 139 -6.47 -18.21 12.58
N ARG A 140 -7.05 -18.00 11.39
CA ARG A 140 -6.35 -17.40 10.26
C ARG A 140 -6.42 -15.88 10.36
N CYS A 141 -5.35 -15.26 10.85
CA CYS A 141 -5.22 -13.83 11.01
C CYS A 141 -4.17 -13.28 10.01
N TYR A 142 -4.63 -12.64 8.93
CA TYR A 142 -3.72 -12.07 7.92
C TYR A 142 -4.34 -10.87 7.20
N ILE A 143 -3.50 -9.96 6.73
CA ILE A 143 -3.87 -8.86 5.82
C ILE A 143 -2.85 -8.79 4.70
N THR A 144 -3.33 -8.61 3.46
CA THR A 144 -2.47 -8.35 2.31
C THR A 144 -2.87 -7.02 1.71
N THR A 145 -1.92 -6.11 1.57
CA THR A 145 -2.11 -4.87 0.82
C THR A 145 -1.15 -4.84 -0.35
N LYS A 146 -1.63 -4.31 -1.47
CA LYS A 146 -0.86 -4.13 -2.69
C LYS A 146 -1.02 -2.69 -3.13
N GLU A 147 -0.39 -1.77 -2.43
CA GLU A 147 -0.52 -0.36 -2.81
C GLU A 147 0.83 0.33 -2.87
N PRO A 148 1.03 1.22 -3.85
CA PRO A 148 2.18 2.10 -3.84
C PRO A 148 2.07 2.96 -2.58
N HIS A 149 3.01 2.74 -1.66
CA HIS A 149 3.24 3.71 -0.60
C HIS A 149 3.62 5.04 -1.26
N LEU A 150 3.13 6.15 -0.71
CA LEU A 150 3.54 7.51 -1.08
C LEU A 150 5.04 7.54 -1.42
N ASP A 151 5.36 7.84 -2.68
CA ASP A 151 6.71 8.23 -3.09
C ASP A 151 7.06 9.61 -2.51
#